data_AF-A0A965S0B9-F1
#
_entry.id   AF-A0A965S0B9-F1
#
_cell.length_a   1.000
_cell.length_b   1.000
_cell.length_c   1.000
_cell.angle_alpha   90.00
_cell.angle_beta   90.00
_cell.angle_gamma   90.00
#
_symmetry.space_group_name_H-M   'P 1'
#
loop_
_entity.id
_entity.type
_entity.pdbx_description
1 polymer ?
#
loop_
_entity_poly.entity_id
_entity_poly.type
_entity_poly.pdbx_seq_one_letter_code
_entity_poly.pdbx_strand_id
1 'polypeptide(L)'
;MADVLADFGAARGMPKLDEVCTLIGLPGKMDVDGSRVVDMVAAGQLAAVRDYCETDVLNTYLLYLKYQHLSGMLATEALLAEEQHVREFCVKEGKKRGHLAAFLELWK
;
A
#
# COMPACT_ATOMS: atom_id res chain seq x y z
N MET A 1 -0.49 4.03 -12.05
CA MET A 1 0.73 3.73 -11.27
C MET A 1 1.40 2.46 -11.78
N ALA A 2 0.68 1.33 -11.85
CA ALA A 2 1.20 0.09 -12.43
C ALA A 2 1.80 0.29 -13.83
N ASP A 3 1.11 1.01 -14.73
CA ASP A 3 1.65 1.29 -16.07
C ASP A 3 2.95 2.09 -16.06
N VAL A 4 3.07 3.08 -15.16
CA VAL A 4 4.29 3.90 -15.03
C VAL A 4 5.45 3.06 -14.50
N LEU A 5 5.20 2.19 -13.52
CA LEU A 5 6.20 1.26 -12.99
C LEU A 5 6.58 0.16 -14.00
N ALA A 6 5.68 -0.16 -14.94
CA ALA A 6 5.93 -1.08 -16.04
C ALA A 6 6.60 -0.41 -17.27
N ASP A 7 6.96 0.88 -17.19
CA ASP A 7 7.38 1.68 -18.34
C ASP A 7 6.41 1.53 -19.53
N PHE A 8 5.11 1.64 -19.24
CA PHE A 8 3.99 1.42 -20.16
C PHE A 8 4.03 0.05 -20.87
N GLY A 9 4.61 -0.96 -20.21
CA GLY A 9 4.74 -2.33 -20.74
C GLY A 9 6.07 -2.62 -21.43
N ALA A 10 7.01 -1.66 -21.47
CA ALA A 10 8.36 -1.87 -21.98
C ALA A 10 9.23 -2.69 -21.01
N ALA A 11 8.97 -2.61 -19.70
CA ALA A 11 9.64 -3.44 -18.71
C ALA A 11 9.04 -4.86 -18.70
N ARG A 12 9.87 -5.88 -18.99
CA ARG A 12 9.45 -7.29 -18.97
C ARG A 12 9.46 -7.82 -17.54
N GLY A 13 8.30 -8.22 -17.03
CA GLY A 13 8.15 -8.74 -15.67
C GLY A 13 7.96 -7.62 -14.67
N MET A 14 6.73 -7.11 -14.59
CA MET A 14 6.37 -6.12 -13.58
C MET A 14 6.45 -6.79 -12.20
N PRO A 15 7.29 -6.30 -11.28
CA PRO A 15 7.28 -6.81 -9.91
C PRO A 15 5.89 -6.57 -9.33
N LYS A 16 5.38 -7.55 -8.58
CA LYS A 16 4.08 -7.41 -7.90
C LYS A 16 4.15 -6.16 -7.01
N LEU A 17 3.03 -5.46 -6.83
CA LEU A 17 2.96 -4.28 -5.95
C LEU A 17 3.64 -4.55 -4.59
N ASP A 18 3.40 -5.75 -4.07
CA ASP A 18 4.06 -6.33 -2.90
C ASP A 18 5.59 -6.23 -2.92
N GLU A 19 6.23 -6.73 -3.99
CA GLU A 19 7.69 -6.76 -4.15
C GLU A 19 8.28 -5.33 -4.21
N VAL A 20 7.59 -4.41 -4.88
CA VAL A 20 8.00 -3.00 -4.94
C VAL A 20 7.86 -2.33 -3.57
N CYS A 21 6.74 -2.56 -2.88
CA CYS A 21 6.47 -2.02 -1.55
C CYS A 21 7.50 -2.51 -0.53
N THR A 22 7.77 -3.81 -0.47
CA THR A 22 8.76 -4.38 0.46
C THR A 22 10.17 -3.83 0.20
N LEU A 23 10.56 -3.65 -1.08
CA LEU A 23 11.87 -3.13 -1.45
C LEU A 23 12.11 -1.70 -0.92
N ILE A 24 11.06 -0.89 -0.82
CA ILE A 24 11.13 0.50 -0.37
C ILE A 24 10.74 0.69 1.11
N GLY A 25 10.64 -0.41 1.87
CA GLY A 25 10.35 -0.41 3.32
C GLY A 25 8.87 -0.33 3.69
N LEU A 26 7.96 -0.40 2.72
CA LEU A 26 6.52 -0.48 2.98
C LEU A 26 6.10 -1.92 3.35
N PRO A 27 4.97 -2.09 4.06
CA PRO A 27 4.49 -3.41 4.52
C PRO A 27 4.36 -4.47 3.43
N GLY A 28 3.98 -4.06 2.20
CA GLY A 28 3.57 -5.02 1.16
C GLY A 28 2.21 -5.66 1.46
N LYS A 29 1.96 -6.84 0.92
CA LYS A 29 0.72 -7.61 1.12
C LYS A 29 0.64 -8.12 2.56
N MET A 30 -0.44 -7.74 3.23
CA MET A 30 -0.78 -8.28 4.55
C MET A 30 -1.78 -9.43 4.39
N ASP A 31 -1.29 -10.67 4.48
CA ASP A 31 -2.00 -11.97 4.54
C ASP A 31 -2.98 -12.37 3.41
N VAL A 32 -3.54 -11.43 2.64
CA VAL A 32 -4.54 -11.70 1.60
C VAL A 32 -3.95 -11.49 0.20
N ASP A 33 -4.05 -12.53 -0.64
CA ASP A 33 -3.71 -12.42 -2.06
C ASP A 33 -4.93 -11.95 -2.86
N GLY A 34 -4.77 -10.91 -3.70
CA GLY A 34 -5.83 -10.37 -4.53
C GLY A 34 -6.55 -11.39 -5.43
N SER A 35 -5.90 -12.50 -5.80
CA SER A 35 -6.53 -13.60 -6.53
C SER A 35 -7.63 -14.31 -5.74
N ARG A 36 -7.63 -14.20 -4.40
CA ARG A 36 -8.60 -14.83 -3.50
C ARG A 36 -9.83 -13.95 -3.24
N VAL A 37 -9.83 -12.70 -3.68
CA VAL A 37 -10.91 -11.74 -3.38
C VAL A 37 -12.26 -12.24 -3.85
N VAL A 38 -12.33 -12.82 -5.06
CA VAL A 38 -13.59 -13.35 -5.62
C VAL A 38 -14.14 -14.49 -4.76
N ASP A 39 -13.29 -15.43 -4.36
CA ASP A 39 -13.66 -16.55 -3.51
C ASP A 39 -14.09 -16.09 -2.11
N MET A 40 -13.39 -15.10 -1.54
CA MET A 40 -13.71 -14.53 -0.24
C MET A 40 -15.05 -13.79 -0.25
N VAL A 41 -15.36 -13.05 -1.32
CA VAL A 41 -16.68 -12.43 -1.51
C VAL A 41 -17.76 -13.50 -1.62
N ALA A 42 -17.53 -14.54 -2.41
CA ALA A 42 -18.48 -15.67 -2.55
C ALA A 42 -18.72 -16.39 -1.22
N ALA A 43 -17.69 -16.46 -0.35
CA ALA A 43 -17.78 -17.00 0.99
C ALA A 43 -18.34 -16.03 2.05
N GLY A 44 -18.77 -14.82 1.66
CA GLY A 44 -19.34 -13.81 2.57
C GLY A 44 -18.31 -13.10 3.48
N GLN A 45 -17.02 -13.24 3.20
CA GLN A 45 -15.91 -12.69 4.00
C GLN A 45 -15.63 -11.21 3.69
N LEU A 46 -16.67 -10.39 3.59
CA LEU A 46 -16.58 -9.01 3.12
C LEU A 46 -15.72 -8.11 4.02
N ALA A 47 -15.71 -8.36 5.33
CA ALA A 47 -14.87 -7.61 6.26
C ALA A 47 -13.38 -7.77 5.94
N ALA A 48 -12.93 -9.00 5.69
CA ALA A 48 -11.54 -9.28 5.33
C ALA A 48 -11.16 -8.68 3.97
N VAL A 49 -12.09 -8.71 2.99
CA VAL A 49 -11.88 -8.06 1.68
C VAL A 49 -11.75 -6.55 1.83
N ARG A 50 -12.61 -5.91 2.65
CA ARG A 50 -12.50 -4.48 2.94
C ARG A 50 -11.16 -4.14 3.57
N ASP A 51 -10.76 -4.91 4.58
CA ASP A 51 -9.52 -4.66 5.32
C ASP A 51 -8.30 -4.78 4.38
N TYR A 52 -8.31 -5.77 3.47
CA TYR A 52 -7.32 -5.91 2.39
C TYR A 52 -7.33 -4.71 1.42
N CYS A 53 -8.48 -4.28 0.93
CA CYS A 53 -8.55 -3.16 -0.01
C CYS A 53 -8.00 -1.86 0.60
N GLU A 54 -8.20 -1.64 1.89
CA GLU A 54 -7.67 -0.45 2.55
C GLU A 54 -6.14 -0.47 2.70
N THR A 55 -5.55 -1.62 3.02
CA THR A 55 -4.08 -1.72 3.09
C THR A 55 -3.45 -1.56 1.70
N ASP A 56 -4.10 -2.08 0.64
CA ASP A 56 -3.65 -1.87 -0.75
C ASP A 56 -3.72 -0.41 -1.19
N VAL A 57 -4.76 0.34 -0.77
CA VAL A 57 -4.85 1.78 -1.03
C VAL A 57 -3.72 2.53 -0.32
N LEU A 58 -3.42 2.20 0.94
CA LEU A 58 -2.32 2.82 1.68
C LEU A 58 -0.97 2.54 1.03
N ASN A 59 -0.69 1.28 0.67
CA ASN A 59 0.53 0.89 -0.06
C ASN A 59 0.67 1.65 -1.38
N THR A 60 -0.41 1.72 -2.16
CA THR A 60 -0.42 2.41 -3.46
C THR A 60 -0.19 3.91 -3.29
N TYR A 61 -0.79 4.54 -2.28
CA TYR A 61 -0.60 5.96 -1.99
C TYR A 61 0.85 6.27 -1.58
N LEU A 62 1.42 5.50 -0.66
CA LEU A 62 2.80 5.70 -0.21
C LEU A 62 3.81 5.46 -1.34
N LEU A 63 3.58 4.45 -2.18
CA LEU A 63 4.36 4.23 -3.39
C LEU A 63 4.26 5.41 -4.36
N TYR A 64 3.07 6.01 -4.49
CA TYR A 64 2.86 7.22 -5.29
C TYR A 64 3.64 8.42 -4.76
N LEU A 65 3.66 8.65 -3.45
CA LEU A 65 4.47 9.70 -2.83
C LEU A 65 5.96 9.50 -3.10
N LYS A 66 6.47 8.27 -2.94
CA LYS A 66 7.87 7.92 -3.22
C LYS A 66 8.23 8.17 -4.69
N TYR A 67 7.36 7.77 -5.61
CA TYR A 67 7.56 8.04 -7.04
C TYR A 67 7.60 9.53 -7.36
N GLN A 68 6.66 10.33 -6.82
CA GLN A 68 6.67 11.77 -7.04
C GLN A 68 7.94 12.42 -6.50
N HIS A 69 8.43 11.94 -5.36
CA HIS A 69 9.70 12.40 -4.78
C HIS A 69 10.90 12.06 -5.68
N LEU A 70 11.00 10.80 -6.12
CA LEU A 70 12.06 10.35 -7.05
C LEU A 70 12.01 11.08 -8.40
N SER A 71 10.81 11.49 -8.83
CA SER A 71 10.60 12.26 -10.07
C SER A 71 10.84 13.77 -9.89
N GLY A 72 11.24 14.22 -8.70
CA GLY A 72 11.47 15.63 -8.38
C GLY A 72 10.20 16.49 -8.27
N MET A 73 9.01 15.88 -8.30
CA MET A 73 7.72 16.56 -8.19
C MET A 73 7.29 16.83 -6.75
N LEU A 74 7.87 16.09 -5.78
CA LEU A 74 7.57 16.22 -4.36
C LEU A 74 8.86 16.49 -3.56
N ALA A 75 8.89 17.60 -2.84
CA ALA A 75 10.00 17.94 -1.95
C ALA A 75 10.10 16.94 -0.78
N THR A 76 11.31 16.78 -0.23
CA THR A 76 11.56 15.86 0.89
C THR A 76 10.68 16.20 2.10
N GLU A 77 10.53 17.48 2.43
CA GLU A 77 9.73 17.95 3.56
C GLU A 77 8.25 17.60 3.37
N ALA A 78 7.74 17.72 2.15
CA ALA A 78 6.37 17.37 1.81
C ALA A 78 6.15 15.85 1.87
N LEU A 79 7.10 15.05 1.37
CA LEU A 79 7.05 13.59 1.52
C LEU A 79 6.98 13.18 2.99
N LEU A 80 7.85 13.73 3.84
CA LEU A 80 7.87 13.40 5.26
C LEU A 80 6.58 13.81 5.97
N ALA A 81 6.02 14.98 5.63
CA ALA A 81 4.74 15.43 6.17
C ALA A 81 3.59 14.49 5.79
N GLU A 82 3.51 14.08 4.52
CA GLU A 82 2.46 13.16 4.06
C GLU A 82 2.60 11.76 4.68
N GLU A 83 3.81 11.22 4.78
CA GLU A 83 4.01 9.95 5.49
C GLU A 83 3.62 10.06 6.97
N GLN A 84 3.92 11.19 7.61
CA GLN A 84 3.53 11.44 9.00
C GLN A 84 2.00 11.48 9.15
N HIS A 85 1.27 12.14 8.23
CA HIS A 85 -0.19 12.14 8.23
C HIS A 85 -0.76 10.72 8.09
N VAL A 86 -0.18 9.87 7.24
CA VAL A 86 -0.62 8.47 7.12
C VAL A 86 -0.34 7.69 8.41
N ARG A 87 0.82 7.88 9.03
CA ARG A 87 1.14 7.26 10.33
C ARG A 87 0.13 7.67 11.40
N GLU A 88 -0.19 8.95 11.50
CA GLU A 88 -1.17 9.48 12.45
C GLU A 88 -2.58 8.92 12.21
N PHE A 89 -3.00 8.83 10.95
CA PHE A 89 -4.23 8.18 10.56
C PHE A 89 -4.27 6.72 11.02
N CYS A 90 -3.22 5.94 10.74
CA CYS A 90 -3.13 4.53 11.15
C CYS A 90 -3.12 4.36 12.67
N VAL A 91 -2.44 5.24 13.42
CA VAL A 91 -2.47 5.23 14.90
C VAL A 91 -3.87 5.51 15.43
N LYS A 92 -4.56 6.49 14.86
CA LYS A 92 -5.89 6.90 15.31
C LYS A 92 -6.94 5.83 15.01
N GLU A 93 -6.99 5.38 13.77
CA GLU A 93 -8.01 4.42 13.31
C GLU A 93 -7.66 2.98 13.70
N GLY A 94 -6.38 2.66 13.87
CA GLY A 94 -5.88 1.35 14.31
C GLY A 94 -6.47 0.89 15.65
N LYS A 95 -6.88 1.83 16.52
CA LYS A 95 -7.58 1.53 17.79
C LYS A 95 -8.90 0.77 17.59
N LYS A 96 -9.55 0.97 16.44
CA LYS A 96 -10.82 0.31 16.08
C LYS A 96 -10.64 -0.72 14.97
N ARG A 97 -9.56 -0.61 14.20
CA ARG A 97 -9.34 -1.29 12.93
C ARG A 97 -7.98 -1.99 12.97
N GLY A 98 -7.95 -3.21 13.47
CA GLY A 98 -6.71 -3.93 13.77
C GLY A 98 -5.75 -4.07 12.58
N HIS A 99 -6.27 -4.18 11.35
CA HIS A 99 -5.43 -4.25 10.14
C HIS A 99 -4.63 -2.97 9.88
N LEU A 100 -5.10 -1.80 10.30
CA LEU A 100 -4.35 -0.54 10.17
C LEU A 100 -3.24 -0.43 11.21
N ALA A 101 -3.45 -0.99 12.41
CA ALA A 101 -2.40 -1.09 13.41
C ALA A 101 -1.30 -2.05 12.95
N ALA A 102 -1.68 -3.23 12.44
CA ALA A 102 -0.75 -4.19 11.86
C ALA A 102 0.02 -3.61 10.66
N PHE A 103 -0.64 -2.79 9.83
CA PHE A 103 0.02 -2.10 8.71
C PHE A 103 1.15 -1.20 9.21
N LEU A 104 0.91 -0.45 10.28
CA LEU A 104 1.90 0.45 10.87
C LEU A 104 3.08 -0.31 11.49
N GLU A 105 2.84 -1.46 12.11
CA GLU A 105 3.91 -2.30 12.69
C GLU A 105 4.86 -2.88 11.64
N LEU A 106 4.34 -3.18 10.45
CA LEU A 106 5.15 -3.69 9.34
C LEU A 106 5.83 -2.58 8.53
N TRP A 107 5.39 -1.32 8.67
CA TRP A 107 5.94 -0.19 7.93
C TRP A 107 7.24 0.30 8.58
N LYS A 108 8.37 0.12 7.89
CA LYS A 108 9.72 0.52 8.34
C LYS A 108 10.10 1.93 7.88
#